data_AF-A0A392QPV5-F1
#
_entry.id   AF-A0A392QPV5-F1
#
_cell.length_a   1.000
_cell.length_b   1.000
_cell.length_c   1.000
_cell.angle_alpha   90.00
_cell.angle_beta   90.00
_cell.angle_gamma   90.00
#
_symmetry.space_group_name_H-M   'P 1'
#
loop_
_entity.id
_entity.type
_entity.pdbx_description
1 polymer ?
#
loop_
_entity_poly.entity_id
_entity_poly.type
_entity_poly.pdbx_seq_one_letter_code
_entity_poly.pdbx_strand_id
1 'polypeptide(L)'
;MDASGLLRFVVSKRKESILLRPEIAAALKEAVDPPRLVLDAVEEYVKSKTEAKSGVTDKRWACGLLIQGLISETSVYSRRIVERAGSLVDLWKEQLDGETEKSAAEMVMFLQIVACFGLRSKFDDEYLRKSVMEFASRRDMAK
;
A
#
# COMPACT_ATOMS: atom_id res chain seq x y z
N MET A 1 -7.03 -11.92 10.83
CA MET A 1 -5.72 -11.67 11.46
C MET A 1 -5.68 -10.22 11.92
N ASP A 2 -4.83 -9.86 12.89
CA ASP A 2 -4.77 -8.51 13.46
C ASP A 2 -3.88 -7.57 12.61
N ALA A 3 -4.50 -6.84 11.68
CA ALA A 3 -3.80 -5.85 10.84
C ALA A 3 -3.24 -4.67 11.66
N SER A 4 -3.98 -4.22 12.68
CA SER A 4 -3.58 -3.07 13.50
C SER A 4 -2.39 -3.39 14.39
N GLY A 5 -2.39 -4.58 15.00
CA GLY A 5 -1.23 -5.12 15.72
C GLY A 5 -0.02 -5.24 14.81
N LEU A 6 -0.19 -5.76 13.59
CA LEU A 6 0.90 -5.89 12.62
C LEU A 6 1.47 -4.52 12.22
N LEU A 7 0.63 -3.52 11.94
CA LEU A 7 1.10 -2.16 11.65
C LEU A 7 1.91 -1.58 12.80
N ARG A 8 1.41 -1.70 14.04
CA ARG A 8 2.13 -1.24 15.24
C ARG A 8 3.49 -1.94 15.40
N PHE A 9 3.53 -3.25 15.18
CA PHE A 9 4.76 -4.03 15.24
C PHE A 9 5.77 -3.55 14.19
N VAL A 10 5.36 -3.46 12.91
CA VAL A 10 6.23 -3.03 11.81
C VAL A 10 6.77 -1.63 12.08
N VAL A 11 5.92 -0.69 12.49
CA VAL A 11 6.32 0.68 12.86
C VAL A 11 7.36 0.68 13.98
N SER A 12 7.16 -0.13 15.04
CA SER A 12 8.12 -0.23 16.14
C SER A 12 9.51 -0.73 15.71
N LYS A 13 9.55 -1.49 14.61
CA LYS A 13 10.76 -2.10 14.04
C LYS A 13 11.36 -1.33 12.86
N ARG A 14 10.94 -0.09 12.63
CA ARG A 14 11.39 0.72 11.48
C ARG A 14 12.90 0.85 11.33
N LYS A 15 13.64 0.95 12.43
CA LYS A 15 15.12 1.04 12.41
C LYS A 15 15.79 -0.24 11.91
N GLU A 16 15.12 -1.38 12.02
CA GLU A 16 15.59 -2.70 11.59
C GLU A 16 15.09 -3.05 10.17
N SER A 17 14.68 -2.04 9.38
CA SER A 17 13.94 -2.23 8.12
C SER A 17 14.59 -3.17 7.12
N ILE A 18 15.93 -3.21 7.02
CA ILE A 18 16.66 -4.08 6.09
C ILE A 18 16.43 -5.55 6.42
N LEU A 19 16.48 -5.91 7.71
CA LEU A 19 16.24 -7.27 8.20
C LEU A 19 14.75 -7.61 8.18
N LEU A 20 13.90 -6.61 8.42
CA LEU A 20 12.46 -6.80 8.49
C LEU A 20 11.82 -7.14 7.14
N ARG A 21 12.35 -6.64 6.01
CA ARG A 21 11.72 -6.89 4.68
C ARG A 21 11.62 -8.38 4.32
N PRO A 22 12.72 -9.17 4.34
CA PRO A 22 12.64 -10.59 4.03
C PRO A 22 11.80 -11.36 5.05
N GLU A 23 11.83 -10.98 6.33
CA GLU A 23 11.00 -11.60 7.38
C GLU A 23 9.51 -11.36 7.16
N ILE A 24 9.11 -10.14 6.79
CA ILE A 24 7.71 -9.82 6.47
C ILE A 24 7.24 -10.60 5.25
N ALA A 25 8.06 -10.68 4.20
CA ALA A 25 7.71 -11.46 3.01
C ALA A 25 7.56 -12.96 3.33
N ALA A 26 8.41 -13.51 4.21
CA ALA A 26 8.29 -14.89 4.67
C ALA A 26 7.05 -15.09 5.54
N ALA A 27 6.82 -14.22 6.53
CA ALA A 27 5.67 -14.30 7.43
C ALA A 27 4.33 -14.15 6.72
N LEU A 28 4.27 -13.33 5.66
CA LEU A 28 3.06 -13.20 4.85
C LEU A 28 2.73 -14.48 4.09
N LYS A 29 3.70 -15.34 3.73
CA LYS A 29 3.41 -16.64 3.11
C LYS A 29 2.74 -17.62 4.06
N GLU A 30 3.01 -17.48 5.35
CA GLU A 30 2.42 -18.29 6.43
C GLU A 30 1.10 -17.71 6.95
N ALA A 31 0.69 -16.54 6.47
CA ALA A 31 -0.58 -15.93 6.86
C ALA A 31 -1.77 -16.68 6.25
N VAL A 32 -2.87 -16.76 7.01
CA VAL A 32 -4.09 -17.49 6.59
C VAL A 32 -4.72 -16.88 5.34
N ASP A 33 -4.74 -15.55 5.25
CA ASP A 33 -5.25 -14.79 4.10
C ASP A 33 -4.38 -13.53 3.94
N PRO A 34 -3.20 -13.67 3.31
CA PRO A 34 -2.24 -12.57 3.18
C PRO A 34 -2.80 -11.36 2.42
N PRO A 35 -3.52 -11.53 1.29
CA PRO A 35 -4.12 -10.41 0.56
C PRO A 35 -5.13 -9.64 1.40
N ARG A 36 -6.00 -10.35 2.13
CA ARG A 36 -6.96 -9.70 3.03
C ARG A 36 -6.27 -8.93 4.15
N LEU A 37 -5.25 -9.51 4.76
CA LEU A 37 -4.49 -8.87 5.85
C LEU A 37 -3.84 -7.56 5.38
N VAL A 38 -3.25 -7.56 4.17
CA VAL A 38 -2.67 -6.35 3.60
C VAL A 38 -3.74 -5.30 3.28
N LEU A 39 -4.89 -5.72 2.71
CA LEU A 39 -6.01 -4.80 2.47
C LEU A 39 -6.56 -4.19 3.76
N ASP A 40 -6.70 -4.99 4.83
CA ASP A 40 -7.14 -4.52 6.14
C ASP A 40 -6.18 -3.44 6.70
N ALA A 41 -4.86 -3.63 6.51
CA ALA A 41 -3.85 -2.66 6.94
C ALA A 41 -3.90 -1.35 6.13
N VAL A 42 -4.04 -1.43 4.80
CA VAL A 42 -4.15 -0.24 3.94
C VAL A 42 -5.46 0.51 4.21
N GLU A 43 -6.56 -0.19 4.44
CA GLU A 43 -7.83 0.41 4.81
C GLU A 43 -7.73 1.18 6.14
N GLU A 44 -7.01 0.64 7.13
CA GLU A 44 -6.73 1.35 8.38
C GLU A 44 -5.90 2.63 8.14
N TYR A 45 -4.90 2.58 7.25
CA TYR A 45 -4.13 3.76 6.88
C TYR A 45 -5.01 4.85 6.24
N VAL A 46 -5.82 4.48 5.24
CA VAL A 46 -6.73 5.42 4.54
C VAL A 46 -7.69 6.08 5.53
N LYS A 47 -8.28 5.29 6.45
CA LYS A 47 -9.13 5.83 7.54
C LYS A 47 -8.36 6.76 8.48
N SER A 48 -7.16 6.37 8.88
CA SER A 48 -6.31 7.19 9.77
C SER A 48 -5.95 8.54 9.14
N LYS A 49 -5.78 8.57 7.81
CA LYS A 49 -5.54 9.79 7.05
C LYS A 49 -6.77 10.70 7.05
N THR A 50 -7.96 10.17 6.74
CA THR A 50 -9.21 10.93 6.74
C THR A 50 -9.52 11.55 8.11
N GLU A 51 -9.22 10.83 9.19
CA GLU A 51 -9.45 11.27 10.56
C GLU A 51 -8.32 12.16 11.13
N ALA A 52 -7.33 12.55 10.31
CA ALA A 52 -6.17 13.35 10.71
C ALA A 52 -5.46 12.82 11.98
N LYS A 53 -5.37 11.48 12.12
CA LYS A 53 -4.71 10.84 13.26
C LYS A 53 -3.19 11.04 13.21
N SER A 54 -2.54 10.97 14.37
CA SER A 54 -1.08 10.96 14.45
C SER A 54 -0.47 9.67 13.87
N GLY A 55 0.77 9.73 13.40
CA GLY A 55 1.51 8.55 12.91
C GLY A 55 1.14 8.06 11.50
N VAL A 56 0.37 8.84 10.72
CA VAL A 56 -0.02 8.49 9.33
C VAL A 56 1.21 8.19 8.46
N THR A 57 2.29 8.96 8.59
CA THR A 57 3.54 8.72 7.84
C THR A 57 4.18 7.37 8.15
N ASP A 58 4.15 6.94 9.42
CA ASP A 58 4.71 5.66 9.83
C ASP A 58 3.84 4.50 9.39
N LYS A 59 2.51 4.65 9.48
CA LYS A 59 1.55 3.68 8.94
C LYS A 59 1.69 3.53 7.43
N ARG A 60 1.91 4.62 6.70
CA ARG A 60 2.19 4.59 5.25
C ARG A 60 3.42 3.77 4.93
N TRP A 61 4.51 3.99 5.66
CA TRP A 61 5.74 3.23 5.48
C TRP A 61 5.52 1.73 5.77
N ALA A 62 4.83 1.40 6.86
CA ALA A 62 4.51 0.01 7.21
C ALA A 62 3.62 -0.66 6.15
N CYS A 63 2.59 0.02 5.67
CA CYS A 63 1.73 -0.47 4.59
C CYS A 63 2.54 -0.75 3.31
N GLY A 64 3.41 0.17 2.90
CA GLY A 64 4.29 -0.03 1.75
C GLY A 64 5.15 -1.29 1.87
N LEU A 65 5.69 -1.56 3.06
CA LEU A 65 6.46 -2.77 3.31
C LEU A 65 5.60 -4.06 3.22
N LEU A 66 4.39 -4.03 3.77
CA LEU A 66 3.46 -5.16 3.70
C LEU A 66 3.02 -5.45 2.25
N ILE A 67 2.74 -4.40 1.47
CA ILE A 67 2.38 -4.53 0.05
C ILE A 67 3.55 -5.14 -0.72
N GLN A 68 4.78 -4.65 -0.50
CA GLN A 68 5.98 -5.21 -1.12
C GLN A 68 6.20 -6.68 -0.76
N GLY A 69 5.94 -7.07 0.50
CA GLY A 69 6.04 -8.46 0.92
C GLY A 69 4.99 -9.38 0.31
N LEU A 70 3.85 -8.82 -0.13
CA LEU A 70 2.79 -9.55 -0.82
C LEU A 70 3.03 -9.67 -2.33
N ILE A 71 3.66 -8.67 -2.95
CA ILE A 71 3.92 -8.67 -4.40
C ILE A 71 4.74 -9.92 -4.76
N SER A 72 4.13 -10.78 -5.56
CA SER A 72 4.73 -11.99 -6.12
C SER A 72 4.44 -12.04 -7.61
N GLU A 73 5.42 -12.49 -8.40
CA GLU A 73 5.34 -12.57 -9.87
C GLU A 73 4.18 -13.41 -10.40
N THR A 74 3.55 -14.26 -9.57
CA THR A 74 2.51 -15.22 -9.98
C THR A 74 1.19 -15.10 -9.20
N SER A 75 0.98 -13.99 -8.49
CA SER A 75 -0.19 -13.86 -7.61
C SER A 75 -1.50 -13.68 -8.39
N VAL A 76 -2.40 -14.66 -8.28
CA VAL A 76 -3.79 -14.60 -8.78
C VAL A 76 -4.72 -14.57 -7.57
N TYR A 77 -5.47 -13.48 -7.41
CA TYR A 77 -6.39 -13.30 -6.30
C TYR A 77 -7.82 -13.68 -6.66
N SER A 78 -8.61 -14.05 -5.65
CA SER A 78 -10.04 -14.29 -5.84
C SER A 78 -10.76 -13.00 -6.25
N ARG A 79 -11.85 -13.14 -7.02
CA ARG A 79 -12.66 -11.99 -7.46
C ARG A 79 -13.06 -11.07 -6.31
N ARG A 80 -13.48 -11.63 -5.17
CA ARG A 80 -13.89 -10.86 -3.97
C ARG A 80 -12.76 -9.97 -3.44
N ILE A 81 -11.52 -10.47 -3.45
CA ILE A 81 -10.35 -9.71 -3.00
C ILE A 81 -10.04 -8.58 -3.99
N VAL A 82 -10.08 -8.87 -5.29
CA VAL A 82 -9.84 -7.85 -6.34
C VAL A 82 -10.92 -6.76 -6.32
N GLU A 83 -12.19 -7.13 -6.18
CA GLU A 83 -13.31 -6.19 -6.06
C GLU A 83 -13.13 -5.28 -4.84
N ARG A 84 -12.79 -5.86 -3.68
CA ARG A 84 -12.53 -5.10 -2.45
C ARG A 84 -11.33 -4.15 -2.61
N ALA A 85 -10.24 -4.62 -3.20
CA ALA A 85 -9.08 -3.78 -3.50
C ALA A 85 -9.46 -2.64 -4.45
N GLY A 86 -10.28 -2.92 -5.47
CA GLY A 86 -10.82 -1.93 -6.39
C GLY A 86 -11.59 -0.82 -5.66
N SER A 87 -12.54 -1.18 -4.80
CA SER A 87 -13.31 -0.19 -4.02
C SER A 87 -12.45 0.65 -3.09
N LEU A 88 -11.44 0.04 -2.46
CA LEU A 88 -10.50 0.76 -1.60
C LEU A 88 -9.68 1.80 -2.39
N VAL A 89 -9.20 1.42 -3.57
CA VAL A 89 -8.41 2.30 -4.42
C VAL A 89 -9.27 3.41 -5.01
N ASP A 90 -10.53 3.14 -5.37
CA ASP A 90 -11.45 4.18 -5.85
C ASP A 90 -11.65 5.27 -4.78
N LEU A 91 -11.96 4.86 -3.54
CA LEU A 91 -12.08 5.78 -2.40
C LEU A 91 -10.79 6.58 -2.16
N TRP A 92 -9.65 5.90 -2.20
CA TRP A 92 -8.37 6.53 -1.92
C TRP A 92 -7.94 7.49 -3.04
N LYS A 93 -8.27 7.19 -4.30
CA LYS A 93 -8.03 8.08 -5.44
C LYS A 93 -8.79 9.39 -5.30
N GLU A 94 -10.06 9.34 -4.89
CA GLU A 94 -10.85 10.56 -4.65
C GLU A 94 -10.17 11.48 -3.62
N GLN A 95 -9.58 10.90 -2.56
CA GLN A 95 -8.82 11.66 -1.57
C GLN A 95 -7.55 12.27 -2.18
N LEU A 96 -6.78 11.50 -2.95
CA LEU A 96 -5.56 11.96 -3.61
C LEU A 96 -5.80 13.06 -4.66
N ASP A 97 -6.94 13.02 -5.35
CA ASP A 97 -7.31 14.04 -6.34
C ASP A 97 -7.83 15.32 -5.69
N GLY A 98 -8.33 15.26 -4.45
CA GLY A 98 -8.74 16.42 -3.66
C GLY A 98 -7.60 17.18 -2.97
N GLU A 99 -6.39 16.64 -2.97
CA GLU A 99 -5.23 17.23 -2.29
C GLU A 99 -4.49 18.25 -3.15
N THR A 100 -4.23 19.42 -2.56
CA THR A 100 -3.43 20.49 -3.19
C THR A 100 -1.98 20.07 -3.40
N GLU A 101 -1.40 19.31 -2.45
CA GLU A 101 -0.05 18.77 -2.54
C GLU A 101 -0.07 17.25 -2.43
N LYS A 102 0.24 16.58 -3.55
CA LYS A 102 0.30 15.12 -3.59
C LYS A 102 1.61 14.60 -2.99
N SER A 103 1.49 13.75 -1.98
CA SER A 103 2.64 13.06 -1.38
C SER A 103 3.17 12.00 -2.35
N ALA A 104 4.40 12.17 -2.85
CA ALA A 104 5.01 11.20 -3.78
C ALA A 104 5.08 9.79 -3.17
N ALA A 105 5.41 9.71 -1.89
CA ALA A 105 5.55 8.44 -1.19
C ALA A 105 4.19 7.78 -0.87
N GLU A 106 3.10 8.53 -0.93
CA GLU A 106 1.74 7.99 -0.90
C GLU A 106 1.30 7.50 -2.29
N MET A 107 1.58 8.28 -3.33
CA MET A 107 1.33 7.88 -4.72
C MET A 107 2.04 6.56 -5.06
N VAL A 108 3.27 6.35 -4.57
CA VAL A 108 3.98 5.07 -4.70
C VAL A 108 3.20 3.93 -4.08
N MET A 109 2.73 4.10 -2.85
CA MET A 109 1.98 3.07 -2.15
C MET A 109 0.65 2.76 -2.84
N PHE A 110 -0.04 3.79 -3.34
CA PHE A 110 -1.23 3.66 -4.15
C PHE A 110 -0.96 2.82 -5.41
N LEU A 111 0.08 3.17 -6.17
CA LEU A 111 0.46 2.44 -7.40
C LEU A 111 0.90 1.01 -7.09
N GLN A 112 1.57 0.77 -5.96
CA GLN A 112 1.92 -0.57 -5.51
C GLN A 112 0.68 -1.44 -5.25
N ILE A 113 -0.40 -0.88 -4.66
CA ILE A 113 -1.66 -1.61 -4.51
C ILE A 113 -2.32 -1.88 -5.87
N VAL A 114 -2.35 -0.88 -6.75
CA VAL A 114 -2.91 -1.05 -8.10
C VAL A 114 -2.20 -2.17 -8.85
N ALA A 115 -0.87 -2.20 -8.80
CA ALA A 115 -0.05 -3.23 -9.41
C ALA A 115 -0.24 -4.59 -8.72
N CYS A 116 -0.19 -4.62 -7.39
CA CYS A 116 -0.30 -5.85 -6.60
C CYS A 116 -1.59 -6.58 -6.94
N PHE A 117 -2.74 -5.90 -6.91
CA PHE A 117 -4.05 -6.54 -7.13
C PHE A 117 -4.50 -6.58 -8.61
N GLY A 118 -3.62 -6.25 -9.56
CA GLY A 118 -3.95 -6.32 -10.99
C GLY A 118 -5.03 -5.33 -11.43
N LEU A 119 -5.09 -4.15 -10.83
CA LEU A 119 -6.16 -3.17 -11.02
C LEU A 119 -5.86 -2.15 -12.14
N ARG A 120 -4.83 -2.36 -12.96
CA ARG A 120 -4.42 -1.43 -14.03
C ARG A 120 -5.59 -1.00 -14.91
N SER A 121 -6.46 -1.94 -15.30
CA SER A 121 -7.58 -1.67 -16.20
C SER A 121 -8.66 -0.73 -15.63
N LYS A 122 -8.62 -0.42 -14.33
CA LYS A 122 -9.51 0.57 -13.70
C LYS A 122 -9.05 2.02 -13.92
N PHE A 123 -7.81 2.23 -14.37
CA PHE A 123 -7.22 3.55 -14.51
C PHE A 123 -6.93 3.85 -15.97
N ASP A 124 -7.09 5.12 -16.32
CA ASP A 124 -6.64 5.64 -17.59
C ASP A 124 -5.10 5.59 -17.68
N ASP A 125 -4.58 5.22 -18.86
CA ASP A 125 -3.13 5.06 -19.06
C ASP A 125 -2.39 6.41 -18.91
N GLU A 126 -3.01 7.54 -19.25
CA GLU A 126 -2.43 8.87 -19.05
C GLU A 126 -2.36 9.21 -17.55
N TYR A 127 -3.39 8.87 -16.78
CA TYR A 127 -3.37 9.02 -15.32
C TYR A 127 -2.20 8.26 -14.70
N LEU A 128 -2.06 6.96 -15.01
CA LEU A 128 -0.96 6.14 -14.48
C LEU A 128 0.40 6.68 -14.91
N ARG A 129 0.56 7.08 -16.18
CA ARG A 129 1.81 7.66 -16.68
C ARG A 129 2.16 8.94 -15.94
N LYS A 130 1.19 9.85 -15.75
CA LYS A 130 1.38 11.10 -15.01
C LYS A 130 1.80 10.83 -13.56
N SER A 131 1.12 9.91 -12.88
CA SER A 131 1.45 9.51 -11.51
C SER A 131 2.88 8.95 -11.39
N VAL A 132 3.31 8.11 -12.36
CA VAL A 132 4.68 7.57 -12.38
C VAL A 132 5.71 8.65 -12.68
N MET A 133 5.42 9.61 -13.58
CA MET A 133 6.34 10.70 -13.92
C MET A 133 6.49 11.70 -12.75
N GLU A 134 5.39 12.00 -12.06
CA GLU A 134 5.40 12.81 -10.83
C GLU A 134 6.23 12.14 -9.73
N PHE A 135 6.20 10.80 -9.68
CA PHE A 135 7.08 10.01 -8.83
C PHE A 135 8.56 10.05 -9.27
N ALA A 136 8.86 9.76 -10.52
CA ALA A 136 10.24 9.63 -11.02
C ALA A 136 11.02 10.95 -11.01
N SER A 137 10.32 12.09 -11.13
CA SER A 137 10.92 13.44 -11.07
C SER A 137 11.38 13.84 -9.66
N ARG A 138 10.84 13.20 -8.61
CA ARG A 138 11.23 13.39 -7.22
C ARG A 138 12.12 12.23 -6.83
N ARG A 139 13.45 12.38 -6.96
CA ARG A 139 14.49 11.36 -6.65
C ARG A 139 14.48 10.91 -5.18
N ASP A 140 13.40 10.23 -4.76
CA ASP A 140 13.30 9.42 -3.55
C ASP A 140 12.96 7.98 -3.98
N MET A 141 13.73 7.45 -4.94
CA MET A 141 13.89 6.00 -4.99
C MET A 141 14.65 5.63 -3.71
N ALA A 142 13.93 5.10 -2.72
CA ALA A 142 14.55 4.45 -1.59
C ALA A 142 15.53 3.41 -2.15
N LYS A 143 16.83 3.65 -1.92
CA LYS A 143 17.87 2.63 -2.10
C LYS A 143 17.62 1.48 -1.12
#